data_AF-A0A9N9G2N0-F1
#
_entry.id   AF-A0A9N9G2N0-F1
#
_cell.length_a   1.000
_cell.length_b   1.000
_cell.length_c   1.000
_cell.angle_alpha   90.00
_cell.angle_beta   90.00
_cell.angle_gamma   90.00
#
_symmetry.space_group_name_H-M   'P 1'
#
loop_
_entity.id
_entity.type
_entity.pdbx_description
1 polymer ?
#
loop_
_entity_poly.entity_id
_entity_poly.type
_entity_poly.pdbx_seq_one_letter_code
_entity_poly.pdbx_strand_id
1 'polypeptide(L)'
;MLIKDYKLSKFETLEQSNPVEVQREPIEEELEEIKEFHFHVYFFQRDSAVKLREKIIKLTNKGFFHPVPYRITNFTPGSYEVWCPKEYFSRVYSWFILHRGIHSVLIHPLTKDQLLDHTDRAVWMGSSVPLDTRWLRPVLPKTPSQYPELKLGYNAPPSDETTDLDANMN
;
A
#
# COMPACT_ATOMS: atom_id res chain seq x y z
N MET A 1 -18.21 -21.62 16.16
CA MET A 1 -17.72 -21.24 17.50
C MET A 1 -18.57 -20.08 17.97
N LEU A 2 -19.42 -20.33 18.97
CA LEU A 2 -20.50 -19.44 19.43
C LEU A 2 -19.94 -18.32 20.31
N ILE A 3 -20.35 -17.08 20.03
CA ILE A 3 -20.06 -15.90 20.85
C ILE A 3 -20.86 -16.03 22.16
N LYS A 4 -20.18 -16.02 23.30
CA LYS A 4 -20.79 -15.98 24.63
C LYS A 4 -21.09 -14.54 25.02
N ASP A 5 -22.32 -14.35 25.49
CA ASP A 5 -22.93 -13.21 26.15
C ASP A 5 -21.96 -12.34 26.96
N TYR A 6 -21.80 -11.08 26.54
CA TYR A 6 -21.18 -10.04 27.35
C TYR A 6 -22.28 -9.15 27.94
N LYS A 7 -22.42 -9.18 29.27
CA LYS A 7 -23.37 -8.36 30.02
C LYS A 7 -23.05 -6.88 29.84
N LEU A 8 -24.02 -6.12 29.33
CA LEU A 8 -24.02 -4.65 29.35
C LEU A 8 -24.19 -4.17 30.80
N SER A 9 -23.17 -3.49 31.33
CA SER A 9 -23.31 -2.66 32.52
C SER A 9 -23.46 -1.20 32.08
N LYS A 10 -24.43 -0.52 32.70
CA LYS A 10 -24.81 0.88 32.48
C LYS A 10 -23.58 1.78 32.58
N PHE A 11 -23.29 2.53 31.52
CA PHE A 11 -22.56 3.79 31.63
C PHE A 11 -23.47 4.92 31.17
N GLU A 12 -23.58 5.90 32.05
CA GLU A 12 -24.41 7.09 31.96
C GLU A 12 -24.03 7.95 30.76
N THR A 13 -25.05 8.57 30.20
CA THR A 13 -25.07 9.51 29.08
C THR A 13 -24.12 10.70 29.30
N LEU A 14 -23.06 10.75 28.50
CA LEU A 14 -22.44 12.00 28.06
C LEU A 14 -22.83 12.21 26.59
N GLU A 15 -23.98 12.85 26.37
CA GLU A 15 -24.31 13.42 25.07
C GLU A 15 -23.41 14.63 24.82
N GLN A 16 -22.20 14.38 24.34
CA GLN A 16 -21.54 15.32 23.43
C GLN A 16 -21.71 14.73 22.04
N SER A 17 -22.80 15.13 21.38
CA SER A 17 -23.02 14.84 19.97
C SER A 17 -21.91 15.53 19.17
N ASN A 18 -20.83 14.81 18.88
CA ASN A 18 -20.00 15.14 17.74
C ASN A 18 -20.94 15.19 16.52
N PRO A 19 -20.90 16.24 15.69
CA PRO A 19 -21.67 16.23 14.45
C PRO A 19 -21.24 14.98 13.68
N VAL A 20 -22.22 14.12 13.37
CA VAL A 20 -22.00 12.99 12.46
C VAL A 20 -21.54 13.62 11.15
N GLU A 21 -20.25 13.48 10.87
CA GLU A 21 -19.69 13.88 9.59
C GLU A 21 -20.43 13.09 8.52
N VAL A 22 -21.31 13.77 7.78
CA VAL A 22 -22.06 13.18 6.69
C VAL A 22 -21.01 12.74 5.68
N GLN A 23 -20.78 11.43 5.57
CA GLN A 23 -19.85 10.90 4.59
C GLN A 23 -20.38 11.27 3.21
N ARG A 24 -19.73 12.24 2.57
CA ARG A 24 -20.01 12.60 1.18
C ARG A 24 -19.63 11.41 0.30
N GLU A 25 -20.39 11.22 -0.77
CA GLU A 25 -20.02 10.25 -1.81
C GLU A 25 -18.59 10.56 -2.30
N PRO A 26 -17.72 9.55 -2.44
CA PRO A 26 -16.37 9.76 -2.94
C PRO A 26 -16.43 10.26 -4.38
N ILE A 27 -15.55 11.21 -4.73
CA ILE A 27 -15.37 11.60 -6.13
C ILE A 27 -14.34 10.67 -6.77
N GLU A 28 -14.58 10.23 -8.01
CA GLU A 28 -13.69 9.29 -8.73
C GLU A 28 -12.23 9.79 -8.75
N GLU A 29 -12.05 11.10 -8.86
CA GLU A 29 -10.76 11.77 -8.82
C GLU A 29 -9.96 11.49 -7.54
N GLU A 30 -10.63 11.32 -6.39
CA GLU A 30 -9.98 10.95 -5.12
C GLU A 30 -9.48 9.51 -5.14
N LEU A 31 -10.26 8.59 -5.74
CA LEU A 31 -9.85 7.18 -5.89
C LEU A 31 -8.64 7.05 -6.83
N GLU A 32 -8.48 8.02 -7.72
CA GLU A 32 -7.41 8.09 -8.68
C GLU A 32 -6.17 8.84 -8.18
N GLU A 33 -6.16 9.37 -6.95
CA GLU A 33 -4.99 10.06 -6.36
C GLU A 33 -3.82 9.10 -6.10
N ILE A 34 -4.12 7.86 -5.70
CA ILE A 34 -3.12 6.85 -5.35
C ILE A 34 -2.77 6.01 -6.58
N LYS A 35 -1.58 6.23 -7.13
CA LYS A 35 -1.09 5.48 -8.30
C LYS A 35 -0.01 4.47 -7.98
N GLU A 36 0.64 4.58 -6.82
CA GLU A 36 1.77 3.74 -6.44
C GLU A 36 1.67 3.36 -4.96
N PHE A 37 2.21 2.20 -4.63
CA PHE A 37 2.25 1.63 -3.29
C PHE A 37 3.64 1.07 -2.98
N HIS A 38 3.99 1.05 -1.70
CA HIS A 38 5.14 0.33 -1.18
C HIS A 38 4.73 -0.85 -0.33
N PHE A 39 5.47 -1.94 -0.47
CA PHE A 39 5.42 -3.12 0.37
C PHE A 39 6.76 -3.24 1.09
N HIS A 40 6.84 -2.86 2.36
CA HIS A 40 8.04 -3.02 3.18
C HIS A 40 8.00 -4.36 3.89
N VAL A 41 8.87 -5.27 3.49
CA VAL A 41 9.03 -6.57 4.14
C VAL A 41 9.96 -6.42 5.32
N TYR A 42 9.45 -6.63 6.53
CA TYR A 42 10.22 -6.63 7.77
C TYR A 42 10.64 -8.05 8.14
N PHE A 43 11.87 -8.20 8.63
CA PHE A 43 12.43 -9.49 8.98
C PHE A 43 13.42 -9.41 10.16
N PHE A 44 13.40 -10.47 10.95
CA PHE A 44 14.45 -10.77 11.93
C PHE A 44 15.37 -11.90 11.43
N GLN A 45 14.84 -12.81 10.61
CA GLN A 45 15.59 -13.91 9.98
C GLN A 45 16.04 -13.51 8.57
N ARG A 46 17.29 -13.06 8.43
CA ARG A 46 17.83 -12.52 7.18
C ARG A 46 17.74 -13.49 5.99
N ASP A 47 18.09 -14.75 6.16
CA ASP A 47 18.18 -15.70 5.04
C ASP A 47 16.84 -15.94 4.35
N SER A 48 15.76 -16.06 5.13
CA SER A 48 14.43 -16.26 4.57
C SER A 48 13.91 -14.99 3.86
N ALA A 49 14.31 -13.81 4.32
CA ALA A 49 13.97 -12.54 3.68
C ALA A 49 14.72 -12.35 2.37
N VAL A 50 16.01 -12.70 2.33
CA VAL A 50 16.82 -12.69 1.10
C VAL A 50 16.21 -13.63 0.05
N LYS A 51 15.85 -14.86 0.44
CA LYS A 51 15.17 -15.81 -0.46
C LYS A 51 13.84 -15.29 -0.98
N LEU A 52 13.05 -14.62 -0.13
CA LEU A 52 11.79 -14.01 -0.56
C LEU A 52 12.05 -12.89 -1.59
N ARG A 53 13.01 -12.01 -1.32
CA ARG A 53 13.40 -10.93 -2.24
C ARG A 53 13.88 -11.46 -3.58
N GLU A 54 14.73 -12.48 -3.59
CA GLU A 54 15.21 -13.15 -4.81
C GLU A 54 14.06 -13.76 -5.61
N LYS A 55 13.07 -14.36 -4.94
CA LYS A 55 11.87 -14.90 -5.59
C LYS A 55 11.06 -13.81 -6.28
N ILE A 56 10.91 -12.64 -5.65
CA ILE A 56 10.25 -11.48 -6.24
C ILE A 56 11.00 -11.03 -7.49
N ILE A 57 12.32 -10.78 -7.40
CA ILE A 57 13.16 -10.38 -8.54
C ILE A 57 13.03 -11.36 -9.70
N LYS A 58 13.10 -12.67 -9.42
CA LYS A 58 12.98 -13.70 -10.46
C LYS A 58 11.62 -13.69 -11.15
N LEU A 59 10.55 -13.45 -10.42
CA LEU A 59 9.20 -13.37 -10.98
C LEU A 59 9.00 -12.06 -11.77
N THR A 60 9.58 -10.95 -11.31
CA THR A 60 9.55 -9.67 -12.03
C THR A 60 10.30 -9.78 -13.36
N ASN A 61 11.51 -10.35 -13.36
CA ASN A 61 12.30 -10.56 -14.57
C ASN A 61 11.63 -11.52 -15.58
N LYS A 62 10.68 -12.34 -15.13
CA LYS A 62 9.86 -13.21 -15.97
C LYS A 62 8.59 -12.53 -16.51
N GLY A 63 8.36 -11.27 -16.17
CA GLY A 63 7.13 -10.54 -16.52
C GLY A 63 5.88 -11.06 -15.79
N PHE A 64 6.03 -11.86 -14.73
CA PHE A 64 4.87 -12.34 -13.97
C PHE A 64 4.13 -11.18 -13.29
N PHE A 65 4.84 -10.12 -12.93
CA PHE A 65 4.33 -8.87 -12.35
C PHE A 65 5.43 -7.80 -12.46
N HIS A 66 5.09 -6.52 -12.28
CA HIS A 66 6.04 -5.39 -12.42
C HIS A 66 6.58 -4.75 -11.13
N PRO A 67 6.44 -5.32 -9.90
CA PRO A 67 6.99 -4.66 -8.74
C PRO A 67 8.52 -4.69 -8.75
N VAL A 68 9.13 -3.64 -8.22
CA VAL A 68 10.59 -3.48 -8.19
C VAL A 68 11.08 -3.46 -6.76
N PRO A 69 11.83 -4.49 -6.31
CA PRO A 69 12.50 -4.45 -5.02
C PRO A 69 13.54 -3.34 -5.00
N TYR A 70 13.45 -2.45 -4.02
CA TYR A 70 14.42 -1.39 -3.84
C TYR A 70 15.80 -1.99 -3.54
N ARG A 71 16.87 -1.31 -3.97
CA ARG A 71 18.24 -1.82 -3.84
C ARG A 71 18.73 -1.83 -2.39
N ILE A 72 18.19 -0.94 -1.57
CA ILE A 72 18.63 -0.76 -0.19
C ILE A 72 17.86 -1.70 0.74
N THR A 73 18.58 -2.30 1.68
CA THR A 73 18.03 -3.08 2.79
C THR A 73 18.45 -2.39 4.08
N ASN A 74 17.48 -2.07 4.93
CA ASN A 74 17.75 -1.61 6.29
C ASN A 74 18.09 -2.84 7.15
N PHE A 75 19.00 -2.67 8.11
CA PHE A 75 19.47 -3.80 8.95
C PHE A 75 18.95 -3.75 10.39
N THR A 76 18.33 -2.64 10.83
CA THR A 76 17.82 -2.48 12.21
C THR A 76 16.56 -1.59 12.26
N PRO A 77 15.35 -2.15 12.39
CA PRO A 77 15.03 -3.56 12.12
C PRO A 77 15.29 -3.90 10.64
N GLY A 78 15.51 -5.19 10.36
CA GLY A 78 15.70 -5.68 9.00
C GLY A 78 14.49 -5.36 8.13
N SER A 79 14.67 -4.62 7.04
CA SER A 79 13.59 -4.41 6.07
C SER A 79 14.09 -4.12 4.65
N TYR A 80 13.26 -4.43 3.65
CA TYR A 80 13.45 -3.94 2.28
C TYR A 80 12.10 -3.54 1.68
N GLU A 81 12.15 -2.56 0.77
CA GLU A 81 10.99 -2.04 0.04
C GLU A 81 10.78 -2.82 -1.25
N VAL A 82 9.51 -2.96 -1.64
CA VAL A 82 9.07 -3.41 -2.95
C VAL A 82 8.04 -2.41 -3.46
N TRP A 83 8.42 -1.65 -4.50
CA TRP A 83 7.53 -0.73 -5.18
C TRP A 83 6.50 -1.47 -6.03
N CYS A 84 5.27 -1.00 -6.07
CA CYS A 84 4.17 -1.56 -6.84
C CYS A 84 3.29 -0.45 -7.42
N PRO A 85 3.07 -0.41 -8.75
CA PRO A 85 2.11 0.50 -9.34
C PRO A 85 0.67 -0.05 -9.16
N LYS A 86 -0.33 0.84 -9.13
CA LYS A 86 -1.72 0.49 -8.78
C LYS A 86 -2.31 -0.62 -9.65
N GLU A 87 -1.92 -0.66 -10.93
CA GLU A 87 -2.41 -1.62 -11.93
C GLU A 87 -2.02 -3.07 -11.59
N TYR A 88 -0.96 -3.24 -10.78
CA TYR A 88 -0.48 -4.54 -10.33
C TYR A 88 -0.79 -4.84 -8.87
N PHE A 89 -1.44 -3.92 -8.15
CA PHE A 89 -1.64 -4.02 -6.71
C PHE A 89 -2.31 -5.33 -6.29
N SER A 90 -3.46 -5.67 -6.88
CA SER A 90 -4.22 -6.89 -6.51
C SER A 90 -3.39 -8.17 -6.69
N ARG A 91 -2.60 -8.24 -7.76
CA ARG A 91 -1.73 -9.38 -8.07
C ARG A 91 -0.56 -9.48 -7.09
N VAL A 92 0.10 -8.36 -6.78
CA VAL A 92 1.21 -8.29 -5.82
C VAL A 92 0.73 -8.61 -4.41
N TYR A 93 -0.39 -8.00 -4.00
CA TYR A 93 -1.04 -8.22 -2.72
C TYR A 93 -1.40 -9.71 -2.51
N SER A 94 -2.08 -10.31 -3.50
CA SER A 94 -2.43 -11.73 -3.47
C SER A 94 -1.20 -12.64 -3.38
N TRP A 95 -0.13 -12.30 -4.11
CA TRP A 95 1.11 -13.06 -4.06
C TRP A 95 1.77 -12.99 -2.67
N PHE A 96 1.81 -11.82 -2.05
CA PHE A 96 2.35 -11.68 -0.69
C PHE A 96 1.53 -12.47 0.33
N ILE A 97 0.20 -12.45 0.25
CA ILE A 97 -0.67 -13.27 1.13
C ILE A 97 -0.22 -14.74 1.11
N LEU A 98 0.03 -15.28 -0.08
CA LEU A 98 0.33 -16.70 -0.27
C LEU A 98 1.81 -17.06 -0.01
N HIS A 99 2.72 -16.10 -0.08
CA HIS A 99 4.15 -16.39 -0.18
C HIS A 99 5.08 -15.64 0.76
N ARG A 100 4.58 -14.67 1.55
CA ARG A 100 5.43 -13.91 2.50
C ARG A 100 6.04 -14.76 3.62
N GLY A 101 5.50 -15.96 3.87
CA GLY A 101 5.95 -16.83 4.95
C GLY A 101 5.77 -16.17 6.31
N ILE A 102 6.83 -16.10 7.10
CA ILE A 102 6.81 -15.53 8.46
C ILE A 102 6.93 -13.99 8.49
N HIS A 103 7.22 -13.36 7.35
CA HIS A 103 7.57 -11.94 7.32
C HIS A 103 6.35 -11.04 7.46
N SER A 104 6.50 -9.98 8.25
CA SER A 104 5.52 -8.90 8.33
C SER A 104 5.70 -7.95 7.16
N VAL A 105 4.60 -7.46 6.59
CA VAL A 105 4.65 -6.53 5.46
C VAL A 105 3.81 -5.30 5.77
N LEU A 106 4.46 -4.13 5.85
CA LEU A 106 3.78 -2.82 5.87
C LEU A 106 3.47 -2.45 4.43
N ILE A 107 2.22 -2.07 4.17
CA ILE A 107 1.75 -1.67 2.84
C ILE A 107 1.17 -0.29 2.98
N HIS A 108 1.63 0.65 2.18
CA HIS A 108 1.10 2.02 2.19
C HIS A 108 1.05 2.63 0.79
N PRO A 109 0.16 3.60 0.57
CA PRO A 109 0.16 4.41 -0.65
C PRO A 109 1.41 5.31 -0.72
N LEU A 110 1.72 5.80 -1.91
CA LEU A 110 2.89 6.66 -2.15
C LEU A 110 2.46 8.07 -2.58
N THR A 111 1.88 8.84 -1.66
CA THR A 111 1.41 10.21 -1.91
C THR A 111 2.40 11.25 -1.39
N LYS A 112 2.00 12.53 -1.38
CA LYS A 112 2.78 13.58 -0.72
C LYS A 112 2.71 13.49 0.80
N ASP A 113 1.65 12.93 1.38
CA ASP A 113 1.44 12.88 2.83
C ASP A 113 2.24 11.75 3.47
N GLN A 114 3.58 11.80 3.34
CA GLN A 114 4.46 10.68 3.68
C GLN A 114 4.22 10.13 5.10
N LEU A 115 4.07 10.99 6.13
CA LEU A 115 3.81 10.52 7.48
C LEU A 115 2.47 9.77 7.57
N LEU A 116 1.42 10.37 7.01
CA LEU A 116 0.07 9.80 7.04
C LEU A 116 -0.02 8.49 6.26
N ASP A 117 0.69 8.42 5.13
CA ASP A 117 0.80 7.20 4.32
C ASP A 117 1.39 6.06 5.15
N HIS A 118 2.46 6.31 5.91
CA HIS A 118 3.12 5.28 6.71
C HIS A 118 2.42 4.94 8.03
N THR A 119 1.49 5.80 8.49
CA THR A 119 0.74 5.57 9.75
C THR A 119 -0.71 5.17 9.47
N ASP A 120 -1.58 6.13 9.19
CA ASP A 120 -3.03 5.93 9.29
C ASP A 120 -3.60 5.31 8.02
N ARG A 121 -2.94 5.54 6.87
CA ARG A 121 -3.30 4.93 5.58
C ARG A 121 -2.57 3.61 5.34
N ALA A 122 -1.70 3.19 6.27
CA ALA A 122 -0.96 1.95 6.13
C ALA A 122 -1.75 0.74 6.61
N VAL A 123 -1.48 -0.41 5.99
CA VAL A 123 -2.01 -1.71 6.42
C VAL A 123 -0.89 -2.71 6.63
N TRP A 124 -1.08 -3.62 7.58
CA TRP A 124 -0.11 -4.67 7.89
C TRP A 124 -0.62 -6.05 7.46
N MET A 125 0.23 -6.79 6.73
CA MET A 125 0.09 -8.23 6.62
C MET A 125 0.96 -8.92 7.68
N GLY A 126 0.33 -9.69 8.56
CA GLY A 126 1.01 -10.28 9.72
C GLY A 126 1.07 -9.30 10.90
N SER A 127 2.01 -9.51 11.81
CA SER A 127 2.14 -8.66 13.01
C SER A 127 2.79 -7.33 12.65
N SER A 128 2.22 -6.23 13.13
CA SER A 128 2.84 -4.90 12.97
C SER A 128 4.18 -4.81 13.70
N VAL A 129 5.10 -4.02 13.15
CA VAL A 129 6.38 -3.67 13.77
C VAL A 129 6.37 -2.18 14.13
N PRO A 130 6.87 -1.75 15.30
CA PRO A 130 7.01 -0.34 15.62
C PRO A 130 7.86 0.40 14.59
N LEU A 131 7.34 1.51 14.07
CA LEU A 131 8.02 2.36 13.10
C LEU A 131 8.69 3.54 13.79
N ASP A 132 9.93 3.85 13.41
CA ASP A 132 10.57 5.11 13.79
C ASP A 132 10.14 6.22 12.82
N THR A 133 9.06 6.91 13.17
CA THR A 133 8.45 7.93 12.32
C THR A 133 9.20 9.27 12.29
N ARG A 134 10.26 9.43 13.11
CA ARG A 134 11.03 10.69 13.18
C ARG A 134 11.73 11.07 11.89
N TRP A 135 11.95 10.11 10.99
CA TRP A 135 12.58 10.31 9.69
C TRP A 135 11.58 10.66 8.58
N LEU A 136 10.29 10.57 8.87
CA LEU A 136 9.23 10.86 7.91
C LEU A 136 8.86 12.34 7.96
N ARG A 137 8.65 12.93 6.79
CA ARG A 137 8.08 14.27 6.67
C ARG A 137 6.56 14.17 6.72
N PRO A 138 5.87 15.12 7.37
CA PRO A 138 4.42 15.19 7.29
C PRO A 138 3.92 15.24 5.84
N VAL A 139 4.53 16.13 5.04
CA VAL A 139 4.22 16.31 3.61
C VAL A 139 5.51 16.51 2.81
N LEU A 140 5.62 15.87 1.65
CA LEU A 140 6.71 16.00 0.70
C LEU A 140 6.47 17.18 -0.26
N PRO A 141 7.54 17.84 -0.77
CA PRO A 141 7.39 18.97 -1.68
C PRO A 141 6.80 18.58 -3.05
N LYS A 142 6.89 17.31 -3.44
CA LYS A 142 6.34 16.76 -4.68
C LYS A 142 5.90 15.31 -4.46
N THR A 143 4.98 14.83 -5.29
CA THR A 143 4.58 13.42 -5.27
C THR A 143 5.80 12.56 -5.58
N PRO A 144 6.09 11.54 -4.75
CA PRO A 144 7.14 10.59 -5.07
C PRO A 144 6.71 9.78 -6.30
N SER A 145 7.57 9.77 -7.31
CA SER A 145 7.40 8.97 -8.53
C SER A 145 8.68 8.19 -8.74
N GLN A 146 8.55 6.87 -8.89
CA GLN A 146 9.67 5.96 -9.06
C GLN A 146 9.54 5.19 -10.38
N TYR A 147 10.68 4.79 -10.95
CA TYR A 147 10.77 3.96 -12.16
C TYR A 147 10.03 4.52 -13.40
N PRO A 148 10.32 5.78 -13.81
CA PRO A 148 9.66 6.41 -14.95
C PRO A 148 9.80 5.62 -16.27
N GLU A 149 10.85 4.83 -16.41
CA GLU A 149 11.07 3.96 -17.57
C GLU A 149 9.98 2.89 -17.75
N LEU A 150 9.24 2.53 -16.70
CA LEU A 150 8.18 1.52 -16.75
C LEU A 150 6.86 2.07 -17.28
N LYS A 151 6.65 3.39 -17.25
CA LYS A 151 5.40 4.06 -17.67
C LYS A 151 4.14 3.49 -17.00
N LEU A 152 4.25 3.25 -15.68
CA LEU A 152 3.16 2.78 -14.82
C LEU A 152 2.97 3.75 -13.65
N GLY A 153 1.88 3.63 -12.90
CA GLY A 153 1.65 4.45 -11.71
C GLY A 153 1.60 5.94 -12.05
N TYR A 154 2.38 6.77 -11.35
CA TYR A 154 2.43 8.22 -11.61
C TYR A 154 3.07 8.57 -12.96
N ASN A 155 3.74 7.61 -13.61
CA ASN A 155 4.37 7.79 -14.92
C ASN A 155 3.56 7.15 -16.07
N ALA A 156 2.34 6.66 -15.80
CA ALA A 156 1.47 6.15 -16.84
C ALA A 156 1.10 7.26 -17.85
N PRO A 157 0.99 6.95 -19.16
CA PRO A 157 0.46 7.91 -20.12
C PRO A 157 -0.98 8.28 -19.74
N PRO A 158 -1.46 9.48 -20.13
CA PRO A 158 -2.88 9.82 -19.99
C PRO A 158 -3.74 8.74 -20.64
N SER A 159 -4.85 8.38 -20.00
CA SER A 159 -5.86 7.53 -20.64
C SER A 159 -6.48 8.30 -21.81
N ASP A 160 -6.39 7.76 -23.03
CA ASP A 160 -7.13 8.29 -24.18
C ASP A 160 -8.64 8.09 -23.92
N GLU A 161 -9.33 9.11 -23.42
CA GLU A 161 -10.80 9.10 -23.26
C GLU A 161 -11.55 9.33 -24.59
N THR A 162 -10.89 9.28 -25.75
CA THR A 162 -11.46 9.75 -27.02
C THR A 162 -11.91 8.67 -28.01
N THR A 163 -11.90 7.36 -27.69
CA THR A 163 -12.24 6.34 -28.70
C THR A 163 -13.65 5.74 -28.64
N ASP A 164 -14.47 6.05 -27.64
CA ASP A 164 -15.75 5.34 -27.45
C ASP A 164 -17.01 6.15 -27.85
N LEU A 165 -16.89 7.40 -28.28
CA LEU A 165 -18.05 8.21 -28.70
C LEU A 165 -18.40 8.10 -30.20
N ASP A 166 -17.51 7.58 -31.05
CA ASP A 166 -17.74 7.51 -32.50
C ASP A 166 -18.22 6.13 -32.99
N ALA A 167 -18.32 5.12 -32.11
CA ALA A 167 -18.68 3.74 -32.51
C ALA A 167 -20.20 3.45 -32.56
N ASN A 168 -21.06 4.41 -32.25
CA ASN A 168 -22.54 4.22 -32.22
C ASN A 168 -23.33 5.13 -33.16
N MET A 169 -22.69 5.71 -34.18
CA MET A 169 -23.38 6.28 -35.34
C MET A 169 -22.95 5.57 -36.62
N ASN A 170 -23.59 4.42 -36.90
CA ASN A 170 -23.86 3.92 -38.25
C ASN A 170 -24.92 2.83 -38.21
#